data_AF-A0A8J7V596-F1
#
_entry.id   AF-A0A8J7V596-F1
#
_cell.length_a   1.000
_cell.length_b   1.000
_cell.length_c   1.000
_cell.angle_alpha   90.00
_cell.angle_beta   90.00
_cell.angle_gamma   90.00
#
_symmetry.space_group_name_H-M   'P 1'
#
loop_
_entity.id
_entity.type
_entity.pdbx_description
1 polymer ?
#
loop_
_entity_poly.entity_id
_entity_poly.type
_entity_poly.pdbx_seq_one_letter_code
_entity_poly.pdbx_strand_id
1 'polypeptide(L)'
;MADTHTDLHLDVWQFVRLMVQMEETLERAGFSPRSGKGGGGALKALYDLWEDLWVDLDAQLVDLGRRDPDAFADLMMDQEVVLENPPAGARGLVADELSKVVDALKRQLAHTEDPAQVEDLSFERDELVETIRQLRPHKGGGKNAGGTSGAKGPKPPRPFKKSAAKKPSGRRQPK
;
A
#
# COMPACT_ATOMS: atom_id res chain seq x y z
N MET A 1 26.88 -19.12 7.84
CA MET A 1 25.57 -19.38 7.21
C MET A 1 25.02 -18.03 6.85
N ALA A 2 25.03 -17.67 5.57
CA ALA A 2 24.45 -16.40 5.13
C ALA A 2 22.94 -16.64 5.01
N ASP A 3 22.21 -16.36 6.09
CA ASP A 3 20.79 -16.04 5.93
C ASP A 3 20.78 -14.74 5.12
N THR A 4 20.54 -14.84 3.82
CA THR A 4 20.14 -13.70 3.00
C THR A 4 18.79 -13.24 3.53
N HIS A 5 18.81 -12.42 4.58
CA HIS A 5 17.69 -11.59 4.96
C HIS A 5 17.49 -10.60 3.82
N THR A 6 16.79 -11.03 2.78
CA THR A 6 16.36 -10.13 1.71
C THR A 6 15.47 -9.08 2.36
N ASP A 7 15.73 -7.81 2.10
CA ASP A 7 14.89 -6.72 2.55
C ASP A 7 13.45 -6.87 2.01
N LEU A 8 12.51 -6.21 2.66
CA LEU A 8 11.14 -6.14 2.19
C LEU A 8 10.88 -4.74 1.64
N HIS A 9 10.59 -4.66 0.34
CA HIS A 9 10.23 -3.45 -0.36
C HIS A 9 8.71 -3.40 -0.52
N LEU A 10 8.11 -2.28 -0.15
CA LEU A 10 6.69 -1.99 -0.35
C LEU A 10 6.56 -0.57 -0.85
N ASP A 11 5.68 -0.31 -1.82
CA ASP A 11 5.31 1.07 -2.12
C ASP A 11 4.77 1.73 -0.85
N VAL A 12 4.97 3.04 -0.71
CA VAL A 12 4.49 3.81 0.45
C VAL A 12 3.00 3.57 0.70
N TRP A 13 2.16 3.61 -0.34
CA TRP A 13 0.72 3.35 -0.17
C TRP A 13 0.42 1.93 0.34
N GLN A 14 1.20 0.92 -0.06
CA GLN A 14 1.05 -0.46 0.42
C GLN A 14 1.46 -0.57 1.89
N PHE A 15 2.56 0.09 2.27
CA PHE A 15 3.03 0.15 3.65
C PHE A 15 2.03 0.86 4.56
N VAL A 16 1.44 1.98 4.11
CA VAL A 16 0.36 2.68 4.83
C VAL A 16 -0.84 1.75 5.05
N ARG A 17 -1.33 1.07 4.00
CA ARG A 17 -2.43 0.10 4.12
C ARG A 17 -2.12 -1.01 5.12
N LEU A 18 -0.88 -1.51 5.11
CA LEU A 18 -0.40 -2.51 6.05
C LEU A 18 -0.43 -2.00 7.50
N MET A 19 0.20 -0.86 7.77
CA MET A 19 0.32 -0.32 9.14
C MET A 19 -1.05 -0.01 9.74
N VAL A 20 -1.93 0.65 8.98
CA VAL A 20 -3.32 0.90 9.42
C VAL A 20 -4.05 -0.41 9.70
N GLN A 21 -3.89 -1.43 8.85
CA GLN A 21 -4.53 -2.73 9.10
C GLN A 21 -3.98 -3.42 10.35
N MET A 22 -2.68 -3.32 10.61
CA MET A 22 -2.02 -3.85 11.80
C MET A 22 -2.56 -3.16 13.06
N GLU A 23 -2.66 -1.83 13.06
CA GLU A 23 -3.28 -1.06 14.15
C GLU A 23 -4.69 -1.56 14.43
N GLU A 24 -5.55 -1.66 13.43
CA GLU A 24 -6.91 -2.16 13.62
C GLU A 24 -6.96 -3.60 14.18
N THR A 25 -6.10 -4.49 13.68
CA THR A 25 -6.02 -5.88 14.15
C THR A 25 -5.59 -5.91 15.62
N LEU A 26 -4.61 -5.11 15.99
CA LEU A 26 -4.11 -5.02 17.36
C LEU A 26 -5.14 -4.36 18.28
N GLU A 27 -5.82 -3.31 17.83
CA GLU A 27 -6.92 -2.66 18.57
C GLU A 27 -8.05 -3.64 18.88
N ARG A 28 -8.46 -4.45 17.91
CA ARG A 28 -9.44 -5.54 18.12
C ARG A 28 -8.95 -6.60 19.11
N ALA A 29 -7.64 -6.78 19.25
CA ALA A 29 -7.02 -7.66 20.23
C ALA A 29 -6.80 -6.99 21.61
N GLY A 30 -7.27 -5.75 21.80
CA GLY A 30 -7.17 -5.02 23.06
C GLY A 30 -5.86 -4.28 23.26
N PHE A 31 -5.03 -4.14 22.23
CA PHE A 31 -3.92 -3.17 22.23
C PHE A 31 -4.46 -1.76 22.06
N SER A 32 -3.80 -0.77 22.69
CA SER A 32 -4.05 0.64 22.42
C SER A 32 -2.72 1.31 22.03
N PRO A 33 -2.59 1.77 20.76
CA PRO A 33 -1.40 2.48 20.29
C PRO A 33 -1.05 3.67 21.20
N ARG A 34 -2.04 4.47 21.59
CA ARG A 34 -1.85 5.64 22.44
C ARG A 34 -1.32 5.36 23.85
N SER A 35 -1.56 4.16 24.39
CA SER A 35 -1.18 3.84 25.77
C SER A 35 -0.03 2.84 25.86
N GLY A 36 0.37 2.23 24.75
CA GLY A 36 1.37 1.16 24.72
C GLY A 36 0.95 -0.09 25.51
N LYS A 37 -0.30 -0.18 25.97
CA LYS A 37 -0.80 -1.26 26.85
C LYS A 37 -1.71 -2.21 26.08
N GLY A 38 -1.64 -3.47 26.48
CA GLY A 38 -2.40 -4.56 25.84
C GLY A 38 -1.71 -5.11 24.61
N GLY A 39 -2.17 -6.27 24.13
CA GLY A 39 -1.58 -6.95 22.98
C GLY A 39 -0.22 -7.59 23.24
N GLY A 40 -0.09 -8.87 22.90
CA GLY A 40 1.18 -9.58 22.86
C GLY A 40 1.18 -10.52 21.65
N GLY A 41 2.36 -10.83 21.13
CA GLY A 41 2.53 -11.77 20.02
C GLY A 41 3.34 -11.21 18.87
N ALA A 42 3.52 -12.04 17.85
CA ALA A 42 4.43 -11.76 16.74
C ALA A 42 4.04 -10.52 15.93
N LEU A 43 2.73 -10.27 15.74
CA LEU A 43 2.25 -9.09 15.01
C LEU A 43 2.55 -7.79 15.77
N LYS A 44 2.39 -7.79 17.09
CA LYS A 44 2.70 -6.64 17.95
C LYS A 44 4.19 -6.34 17.91
N ALA A 45 5.03 -7.36 18.04
CA ALA A 45 6.48 -7.19 17.94
C ALA A 45 6.92 -6.68 16.56
N LEU A 46 6.24 -7.10 15.49
CA LEU A 46 6.48 -6.59 14.15
C LEU A 46 6.05 -5.13 13.98
N TYR A 47 4.90 -4.75 14.54
CA TYR A 47 4.43 -3.36 14.58
C TYR A 47 5.44 -2.48 15.31
N ASP A 48 5.85 -2.88 16.52
CA ASP A 48 6.80 -2.12 17.35
C ASP A 48 8.15 -1.90 16.65
N LEU A 49 8.58 -2.87 15.83
CA LEU A 49 9.81 -2.75 15.04
C LEU A 49 9.71 -1.66 13.96
N TRP A 50 8.51 -1.40 13.44
CA TRP A 50 8.28 -0.46 12.34
C TRP A 50 7.57 0.82 12.80
N GLU A 51 7.26 0.96 14.08
CA GLU A 51 6.49 2.07 14.64
C GLU A 51 7.18 3.41 14.39
N ASP A 52 8.49 3.51 14.67
CA ASP A 52 9.24 4.76 14.46
C ASP A 52 9.18 5.20 12.99
N LEU A 53 9.38 4.26 12.06
CA LEU A 53 9.30 4.52 10.62
C LEU A 53 7.89 4.92 10.19
N TRP A 54 6.87 4.27 10.76
CA TRP A 54 5.47 4.57 10.48
C TRP A 54 5.07 5.96 10.98
N VAL A 55 5.43 6.33 12.21
CA VAL A 55 5.11 7.63 12.79
C VAL A 55 5.74 8.76 11.99
N ASP A 56 7.00 8.61 11.58
CA ASP A 56 7.69 9.62 10.78
C ASP A 56 7.04 9.79 9.40
N LEU A 57 6.71 8.67 8.73
CA LEU A 57 6.06 8.68 7.43
C LEU A 57 4.63 9.25 7.50
N ASP A 58 3.82 8.86 8.50
CA ASP A 58 2.47 9.40 8.70
C ASP A 58 2.50 10.91 8.95
N ALA A 59 3.43 11.39 9.78
CA ALA A 59 3.61 12.82 10.01
C ALA A 59 3.95 13.57 8.70
N GLN A 60 4.81 12.99 7.87
CA GLN A 60 5.15 13.54 6.56
C GLN A 60 3.94 13.57 5.61
N LEU A 61 3.19 12.47 5.53
CA LEU A 61 1.98 12.36 4.71
C LEU A 61 0.90 13.36 5.13
N VAL A 62 0.72 13.57 6.44
CA VAL A 62 -0.22 14.56 6.99
C VAL A 62 0.20 15.98 6.64
N ASP A 63 1.49 16.31 6.71
CA ASP A 63 1.98 17.65 6.34
C ASP A 63 1.83 17.91 4.83
N LEU A 64 2.25 16.95 4.00
CA LEU A 64 2.14 17.04 2.54
C LEU A 64 0.68 17.12 2.10
N GLY A 65 -0.21 16.28 2.64
CA GLY A 65 -1.63 16.30 2.29
C GLY A 65 -2.31 17.66 2.56
N ARG A 66 -1.76 18.47 3.47
CA ARG A 66 -2.26 19.83 3.76
C ARG A 66 -1.63 20.91 2.88
N ARG A 67 -0.38 20.73 2.46
CA ARG A 67 0.45 21.79 1.88
C ARG A 67 0.74 21.59 0.40
N ASP A 68 0.89 20.34 -0.03
CA ASP A 68 1.32 19.97 -1.38
C ASP A 68 0.70 18.62 -1.79
N PRO A 69 -0.51 18.64 -2.38
CA PRO A 69 -1.19 17.42 -2.83
C PRO A 69 -0.46 16.67 -3.94
N ASP A 70 0.35 17.36 -4.76
CA ASP A 70 1.11 16.74 -5.84
C ASP A 70 2.27 15.94 -5.24
N ALA A 71 3.05 16.55 -4.34
CA ALA A 71 4.13 15.85 -3.62
C ALA A 71 3.60 14.71 -2.73
N PHE A 72 2.39 14.85 -2.17
CA PHE A 72 1.71 13.76 -1.47
C PHE A 72 1.45 12.57 -2.40
N ALA A 73 0.92 12.81 -3.61
CA ALA A 73 0.65 11.77 -4.58
C ALA A 73 1.94 11.08 -5.05
N ASP A 74 2.98 11.85 -5.33
CA ASP A 74 4.30 11.32 -5.72
C ASP A 74 4.88 10.43 -4.61
N LEU A 75 4.81 10.88 -3.35
CA LEU A 75 5.27 10.06 -2.21
C LEU A 75 4.47 8.76 -2.09
N MET A 76 3.15 8.80 -2.26
CA MET A 76 2.30 7.62 -2.14
C MET A 76 2.53 6.61 -3.27
N MET A 77 2.77 7.07 -4.50
CA MET A 77 2.72 6.24 -5.70
C MET A 77 4.10 5.83 -6.25
N ASP A 78 5.12 6.66 -6.07
CA ASP A 78 6.41 6.49 -6.76
C ASP A 78 7.57 6.11 -5.81
N GLN A 79 7.32 6.08 -4.50
CA GLN A 79 8.34 5.80 -3.50
C GLN A 79 8.09 4.48 -2.78
N GLU A 80 9.17 3.81 -2.42
CA GLU A 80 9.17 2.57 -1.65
C GLU A 80 9.67 2.79 -0.22
N VAL A 81 9.08 2.06 0.70
CA VAL A 81 9.58 1.82 2.05
C VAL A 81 10.40 0.54 2.04
N VAL A 82 11.66 0.64 2.48
CA VAL A 82 12.56 -0.51 2.62
C VAL A 82 12.59 -0.94 4.08
N LEU A 83 12.07 -2.13 4.36
CA LEU A 83 12.06 -2.74 5.67
C LEU A 83 13.26 -3.70 5.75
N GLU A 84 14.35 -3.17 6.31
CA GLU A 84 15.63 -3.86 6.36
C GLU A 84 15.61 -5.06 7.32
N ASN A 85 16.20 -6.18 6.89
CA ASN A 85 16.40 -7.37 7.71
C ASN A 85 15.18 -7.81 8.55
N PRO A 86 13.99 -8.01 7.94
CA PRO A 86 12.80 -8.34 8.71
C PRO A 86 12.95 -9.71 9.39
N PRO A 87 12.35 -9.90 10.59
CA PRO A 87 12.50 -11.15 11.34
C PRO A 87 11.89 -12.33 10.58
N ALA A 88 12.36 -13.54 10.89
CA ALA A 88 11.82 -14.75 10.30
C ALA A 88 10.30 -14.84 10.54
N GLY A 89 9.54 -15.08 9.46
CA GLY A 89 8.07 -15.11 9.50
C GLY A 89 7.38 -13.76 9.29
N ALA A 90 8.09 -12.63 9.28
CA ALA A 90 7.52 -11.31 9.01
C ALA A 90 6.77 -11.28 7.68
N ARG A 91 7.37 -11.82 6.60
CA ARG A 91 6.71 -11.90 5.28
C ARG A 91 5.36 -12.61 5.33
N GLY A 92 5.23 -13.66 6.14
CA GLY A 92 3.98 -14.39 6.33
C GLY A 92 2.94 -13.53 7.04
N LEU A 93 3.34 -12.85 8.13
CA LEU A 93 2.47 -11.93 8.87
C LEU A 93 1.99 -10.77 7.99
N VAL A 94 2.89 -10.14 7.23
CA VAL A 94 2.56 -9.09 6.27
C VAL A 94 1.57 -9.60 5.24
N ALA A 95 1.83 -10.77 4.65
CA ALA A 95 0.92 -11.37 3.67
C ALA A 95 -0.46 -11.65 4.26
N ASP A 96 -0.56 -12.05 5.52
CA ASP A 96 -1.82 -12.32 6.20
C ASP A 96 -2.58 -11.02 6.51
N GLU A 97 -1.92 -9.95 6.96
CA GLU A 97 -2.57 -8.66 7.18
C GLU A 97 -3.01 -8.00 5.86
N LEU A 98 -2.17 -8.01 4.83
CA LEU A 98 -2.55 -7.52 3.50
C LEU A 98 -3.73 -8.32 2.90
N SER A 99 -3.84 -9.62 3.21
CA SER A 99 -5.00 -10.42 2.79
C SER A 99 -6.30 -9.90 3.39
N LYS A 100 -6.28 -9.41 4.64
CA LYS A 100 -7.45 -8.79 5.27
C LYS A 100 -7.84 -7.48 4.58
N VAL A 101 -6.85 -6.68 4.18
CA VAL A 101 -7.07 -5.45 3.39
C VAL A 101 -7.74 -5.79 2.06
N VAL A 102 -7.20 -6.77 1.33
CA VAL A 102 -7.80 -7.25 0.06
C VAL A 102 -9.24 -7.71 0.25
N ASP A 103 -9.54 -8.43 1.34
CA ASP A 103 -10.90 -8.86 1.63
C ASP A 103 -11.83 -7.68 1.98
N ALA A 104 -11.32 -6.63 2.63
CA ALA A 104 -12.06 -5.40 2.86
C ALA A 104 -12.34 -4.65 1.55
N LEU A 105 -11.34 -4.53 0.66
CA LEU A 105 -11.48 -3.91 -0.67
C LEU A 105 -12.51 -4.66 -1.53
N LYS A 106 -12.49 -6.00 -1.51
CA LYS A 106 -13.50 -6.82 -2.21
C LYS A 106 -14.92 -6.56 -1.69
N ARG A 107 -15.09 -6.41 -0.38
CA ARG A 107 -16.40 -6.06 0.21
C ARG A 107 -16.84 -4.66 -0.24
N GLN A 108 -15.93 -3.68 -0.26
CA GLN A 108 -16.25 -2.33 -0.74
C GLN A 108 -16.63 -2.33 -2.22
N LEU A 109 -15.88 -3.04 -3.06
CA LEU A 109 -16.17 -3.21 -4.49
C LEU A 109 -17.55 -3.82 -4.76
N ALA A 110 -17.99 -4.77 -3.92
CA ALA A 110 -19.31 -5.38 -4.06
C ALA A 110 -20.47 -4.42 -3.77
N HIS A 111 -20.19 -3.26 -3.16
CA HIS A 111 -21.19 -2.29 -2.70
C HIS A 111 -21.07 -0.91 -3.37
N THR A 112 -20.10 -0.71 -4.27
CA THR A 112 -19.96 0.53 -5.01
C THR A 112 -20.38 0.38 -6.47
N GLU A 113 -21.13 1.36 -6.95
CA GLU A 113 -21.57 1.45 -8.35
C GLU A 113 -20.84 2.59 -9.10
N ASP A 114 -20.01 3.38 -8.40
CA ASP A 114 -19.25 4.48 -8.99
C ASP A 114 -18.07 3.92 -9.82
N PRO A 115 -18.06 4.10 -11.16
CA PRO A 115 -17.01 3.55 -12.01
C PRO A 115 -15.60 4.01 -11.64
N ALA A 116 -15.44 5.25 -11.17
CA ALA A 116 -14.13 5.77 -10.77
C ALA A 116 -13.63 5.04 -9.52
N GLN A 117 -14.50 4.91 -8.52
CA GLN A 117 -14.17 4.17 -7.30
C GLN A 117 -13.94 2.67 -7.56
N VAL A 118 -14.67 2.07 -8.50
CA VAL A 118 -14.43 0.68 -8.92
C VAL A 118 -13.04 0.51 -9.53
N GLU A 119 -12.60 1.45 -10.37
CA GLU A 119 -11.27 1.42 -10.98
C GLU A 119 -10.17 1.51 -9.91
N ASP A 120 -10.26 2.51 -9.03
CA ASP A 120 -9.28 2.74 -7.96
C ASP A 120 -9.17 1.54 -7.00
N LEU A 121 -10.31 1.06 -6.48
CA LEU A 121 -10.32 -0.09 -5.56
C LEU A 121 -9.87 -1.39 -6.23
N SER A 122 -10.14 -1.56 -7.52
CA SER A 122 -9.68 -2.74 -8.27
C SER A 122 -8.16 -2.72 -8.47
N PHE A 123 -7.59 -1.55 -8.76
CA PHE A 123 -6.16 -1.36 -8.86
C PHE A 123 -5.48 -1.71 -7.54
N GLU A 124 -5.91 -1.10 -6.43
CA GLU A 124 -5.33 -1.39 -5.10
C GLU A 124 -5.42 -2.87 -4.74
N ARG A 125 -6.57 -3.50 -4.99
CA ARG A 125 -6.77 -4.93 -4.74
C ARG A 125 -5.78 -5.77 -5.53
N ASP A 126 -5.60 -5.49 -6.81
CA ASP A 126 -4.79 -6.34 -7.70
C ASP A 126 -3.30 -6.20 -7.39
N GLU A 127 -2.81 -4.99 -7.12
CA GLU A 127 -1.44 -4.76 -6.68
C GLU A 127 -1.15 -5.45 -5.34
N LEU A 128 -2.03 -5.30 -4.34
CA LEU A 128 -1.85 -5.97 -3.04
C LEU A 128 -1.88 -7.51 -3.17
N VAL A 129 -2.71 -8.06 -4.07
CA VAL A 129 -2.71 -9.50 -4.35
C VAL A 129 -1.37 -9.95 -4.92
N GLU A 130 -0.75 -9.16 -5.78
CA GLU A 130 0.56 -9.48 -6.34
C GLU A 130 1.67 -9.38 -5.28
N THR A 131 1.67 -8.34 -4.44
CA THR A 131 2.57 -8.23 -3.28
C THR A 131 2.44 -9.44 -2.35
N ILE A 132 1.22 -9.88 -2.01
CA ILE A 132 0.98 -11.07 -1.20
C ILE A 132 1.59 -12.34 -1.83
N ARG A 133 1.49 -12.48 -3.16
CA ARG A 133 2.08 -13.64 -3.87
C ARG A 133 3.59 -13.64 -3.79
N GLN A 134 4.23 -12.49 -3.91
CA GLN A 134 5.69 -12.35 -3.79
C GLN A 134 6.18 -12.61 -2.36
N LEU A 135 5.39 -12.23 -1.35
CA LEU A 135 5.69 -12.45 0.06
C LEU A 135 5.59 -13.93 0.48
N ARG A 136 4.66 -14.68 -0.12
CA ARG A 136 4.47 -16.10 0.20
C ARG A 136 5.52 -16.92 -0.54
N PRO A 137 6.26 -17.82 0.15
CA PRO A 137 7.21 -18.68 -0.53
C PRO A 137 6.46 -19.52 -1.57
N HIS A 138 6.92 -19.51 -2.81
CA HIS A 138 6.46 -20.43 -3.84
C HIS A 138 6.68 -21.87 -3.31
N LYS A 139 5.60 -22.56 -2.92
CA LYS A 139 5.65 -24.01 -2.71
C LYS A 139 6.09 -24.62 -4.05
N GLY A 140 7.31 -25.15 -4.09
CA GLY A 140 7.93 -25.70 -5.29
C GLY A 140 7.03 -26.73 -5.98
N GLY A 141 6.47 -26.34 -7.12
CA GLY A 141 5.97 -27.24 -8.15
C GLY A 141 7.05 -27.39 -9.21
N GLY A 142 7.98 -28.34 -9.00
CA GLY A 142 8.90 -28.73 -10.05
C GLY A 142 8.14 -29.43 -11.18
N LYS A 143 8.13 -28.82 -12.37
CA LYS A 143 8.40 -29.43 -13.69
C LYS A 143 8.15 -28.43 -14.83
N ASN A 144 9.24 -28.11 -15.52
CA ASN A 144 9.37 -27.64 -16.91
C ASN A 144 8.16 -27.02 -17.61
N ALA A 145 8.27 -25.74 -17.95
CA ALA A 145 7.89 -25.25 -19.27
C ALA A 145 8.78 -24.05 -19.63
N GLY A 146 9.57 -24.20 -20.69
CA GLY A 146 10.26 -23.08 -21.31
C GLY A 146 9.25 -22.05 -21.80
N GLY A 147 9.53 -20.79 -21.50
CA GLY A 147 8.73 -19.65 -21.92
C GLY A 147 9.55 -18.39 -21.76
N THR A 148 10.23 -18.00 -22.82
CA THR A 148 10.91 -16.72 -23.01
C THR A 148 10.03 -15.57 -22.52
N SER A 149 10.41 -14.95 -21.40
CA SER A 149 9.88 -13.65 -20.99
C SER A 149 10.99 -12.62 -21.14
N GLY A 150 10.92 -11.87 -22.24
CA GLY A 150 11.75 -10.71 -22.48
C GLY A 150 11.53 -9.67 -21.39
N ALA A 151 12.64 -9.07 -20.96
CA ALA A 151 12.66 -7.91 -20.10
C ALA A 151 11.74 -6.81 -20.67
N LYS A 152 10.62 -6.55 -19.99
CA LYS A 152 9.92 -5.28 -20.12
C LYS A 152 10.44 -4.39 -19.00
N GLY A 153 11.27 -3.43 -19.40
CA GLY A 153 11.68 -2.33 -18.53
C GLY A 153 10.49 -1.51 -18.02
N PRO A 154 10.76 -0.53 -17.15
CA PRO A 154 9.72 0.25 -16.49
C PRO A 154 8.77 0.89 -17.51
N LYS A 155 7.46 0.76 -17.25
CA LYS A 155 6.43 1.44 -18.05
C LYS A 155 6.60 2.95 -17.87
N PRO A 156 6.54 3.75 -18.94
CA PRO A 156 6.55 5.21 -18.79
C PRO A 156 5.25 5.68 -18.10
N PRO A 157 5.32 6.74 -17.27
CA PRO A 157 4.13 7.34 -16.68
C PRO A 157 3.20 7.88 -17.75
N ARG A 158 1.89 7.67 -17.57
CA ARG A 158 0.87 8.21 -18.47
C ARG A 158 0.65 9.70 -18.17
N PRO A 159 0.48 10.56 -19.19
CA PRO A 159 0.17 11.96 -18.97
C PRO A 159 -1.23 12.12 -18.38
N PHE A 160 -1.32 12.73 -17.20
CA PHE A 160 -2.57 13.25 -16.65
C PHE A 160 -3.16 14.26 -17.64
N LYS A 161 -4.33 13.94 -18.20
CA LYS A 161 -5.11 14.90 -18.97
C LYS A 161 -5.61 15.98 -18.01
N LYS A 162 -4.95 17.14 -18.00
CA LYS A 162 -5.49 18.36 -17.40
C LYS A 162 -6.86 18.63 -18.03
N SER A 163 -7.93 18.44 -17.26
CA SER A 163 -9.27 18.91 -17.61
C SER A 163 -9.21 20.41 -17.84
N ALA A 164 -9.43 20.81 -19.09
CA ALA A 164 -9.43 22.20 -19.50
C ALA A 164 -10.52 22.98 -18.76
N ALA A 165 -10.11 24.03 -18.03
CA ALA A 165 -11.02 25.01 -17.46
C ALA A 165 -11.88 25.62 -18.57
N LYS A 166 -13.18 25.37 -18.50
CA LYS A 166 -14.20 25.93 -19.38
C LYS A 166 -14.31 27.43 -19.10
N LYS A 167 -13.79 28.27 -20.01
CA LYS A 167 -13.98 29.73 -19.98
C LYS A 167 -15.48 30.06 -19.85
N PRO A 168 -15.91 30.91 -18.92
CA PRO A 168 -17.24 31.47 -18.99
C PRO A 168 -17.31 32.45 -20.17
N SER A 169 -18.06 32.02 -21.19
CA SER A 169 -18.59 32.87 -22.24
C SER A 169 -19.79 33.64 -21.71
N GLY A 170 -19.76 34.96 -21.88
CA GLY A 170 -20.91 35.84 -21.73
C GLY A 170 -20.53 37.12 -21.01
N ARG A 171 -20.97 38.31 -21.39
CA ARG A 171 -21.89 38.72 -22.45
C ARG A 171 -21.74 40.23 -22.51
N ARG A 172 -21.42 40.80 -23.67
CA ARG A 172 -21.63 42.24 -23.91
C ARG A 172 -23.12 42.54 -23.74
N GLN A 173 -23.47 43.54 -22.95
CA GLN A 173 -24.66 44.36 -23.15
C GLN A 173 -24.29 45.83 -22.93
N PRO A 174 -24.86 46.75 -23.73
CA PRO A 174 -24.48 48.15 -23.78
C PRO A 174 -25.34 48.98 -22.81
N LYS A 175 -24.81 50.14 -22.40
CA LYS A 175 -25.42 51.47 -22.54
C LYS A 175 -24.38 52.54 -22.25
#